data_AF-K1S8D5-F1
#
_entry.id   AF-K1S8D5-F1
#
_cell.length_a   1.000
_cell.length_b   1.000
_cell.length_c   1.000
_cell.angle_alpha   90.00
_cell.angle_beta   90.00
_cell.angle_gamma   90.00
#
_symmetry.space_group_name_H-M   'P 1'
#
loop_
_entity.id
_entity.type
_entity.pdbx_description
1 polymer ?
#
loop_
_entity_poly.entity_id
_entity_poly.type
_entity_poly.pdbx_seq_one_letter_code
_entity_poly.pdbx_strand_id
1 'polypeptide(L)'
;FDAPVKVKKGESFAIVAKITKDSGTVRIYSEYGYSMNGLTYSLKANKGESFYTYNPSYGWFDCTDSGKNNLMIKAYAVSDTQCTEHTYGEWIIDRDSTCIATGEKHRVCSKCNHIETATIEKKPHNYITSVVAPTYTTDGYTIHKCSVCNSSYIDNYVSKLTLDAVGNVRRVSGTTTSVGISWDKNAAASGYELEIYKGGKWTQILRTS
;
A
#
# COMPACT_ATOMS: atom_id res chain seq x y z
N PHE A 1 33.11 -4.51 -15.55
CA PHE A 1 33.52 -5.04 -16.86
C PHE A 1 33.90 -3.82 -17.68
N ASP A 2 35.18 -3.67 -18.01
CA ASP A 2 35.66 -2.46 -18.72
C ASP A 2 35.41 -2.54 -20.24
N ALA A 3 34.98 -3.70 -20.73
CA ALA A 3 34.45 -3.91 -22.08
C ALA A 3 33.26 -4.89 -22.06
N PRO A 4 32.23 -4.71 -22.90
CA PRO A 4 31.11 -5.64 -22.98
C PRO A 4 31.52 -7.02 -23.52
N VAL A 5 30.92 -8.08 -22.97
CA VAL A 5 31.10 -9.45 -23.48
C VAL A 5 30.26 -9.64 -24.75
N LYS A 6 30.93 -9.90 -25.88
CA LYS A 6 30.29 -10.21 -27.16
C LYS A 6 30.03 -11.71 -27.25
N VAL A 7 28.79 -12.11 -27.54
CA VAL A 7 28.36 -13.51 -27.60
C VAL A 7 27.66 -13.75 -28.93
N LYS A 8 28.06 -14.77 -29.69
CA LYS A 8 27.42 -15.09 -30.98
C LYS A 8 26.13 -15.89 -30.77
N LYS A 9 25.27 -15.90 -31.78
CA LYS A 9 24.06 -16.73 -31.79
C LYS A 9 24.42 -18.21 -31.60
N GLY A 10 23.92 -18.81 -30.53
CA GLY A 10 24.17 -20.20 -30.16
C GLY A 10 25.34 -20.42 -29.19
N GLU A 11 26.07 -19.36 -28.82
CA GLU A 11 27.08 -19.42 -27.75
C GLU A 11 26.43 -19.14 -26.39
N SER A 12 26.91 -19.84 -25.36
CA SER A 12 26.59 -19.55 -23.97
C SER A 12 27.64 -18.61 -23.39
N PHE A 13 27.22 -17.69 -22.53
CA PHE A 13 28.13 -16.89 -21.71
C PHE A 13 27.74 -17.02 -20.24
N ALA A 14 28.72 -16.88 -19.35
CA ALA A 14 28.50 -16.89 -17.92
C ALA A 14 28.93 -15.55 -17.33
N ILE A 15 28.15 -15.00 -16.40
CA ILE A 15 28.65 -13.94 -15.53
C ILE A 15 29.33 -14.58 -14.33
N VAL A 16 30.62 -14.32 -14.18
CA VAL A 16 31.35 -14.67 -12.96
C VAL A 16 31.47 -13.41 -12.11
N ALA A 17 30.58 -13.27 -11.13
CA ALA A 17 30.67 -12.21 -10.13
C ALA A 17 31.59 -12.67 -8.99
N LYS A 18 32.86 -12.27 -9.01
CA LYS A 18 33.74 -12.44 -7.84
C LYS A 18 33.50 -11.29 -6.87
N ILE A 19 32.93 -11.62 -5.71
CA ILE A 19 32.77 -10.66 -4.63
C ILE A 19 34.04 -10.66 -3.79
N THR A 20 34.76 -9.56 -3.79
CA THR A 20 35.92 -9.31 -2.93
C THR A 20 35.64 -8.10 -2.04
N LYS A 21 35.75 -8.27 -0.73
CA LYS A 21 35.56 -7.18 0.25
C LYS A 21 36.48 -7.40 1.44
N ASP A 22 37.08 -6.31 1.91
CA ASP A 22 38.06 -6.33 3.01
C ASP A 22 37.41 -6.29 4.41
N SER A 23 36.12 -5.92 4.52
CA SER A 23 35.32 -6.06 5.76
C SER A 23 33.81 -5.82 5.55
N GLY A 24 32.91 -6.58 6.22
CA GLY A 24 31.43 -6.45 6.23
C GLY A 24 30.66 -7.50 5.39
N THR A 25 29.32 -7.42 5.28
CA THR A 25 28.50 -8.40 4.50
C THR A 25 28.29 -7.97 3.04
N VAL A 26 28.39 -8.90 2.10
CA VAL A 26 27.89 -8.75 0.71
C VAL A 26 26.80 -9.79 0.46
N ARG A 27 25.76 -9.42 -0.30
CA ARG A 27 24.67 -10.32 -0.65
C ARG A 27 24.43 -10.27 -2.16
N ILE A 28 24.38 -11.43 -2.80
CA ILE A 28 23.67 -11.63 -4.07
C ILE A 28 22.32 -12.20 -3.66
N TYR A 29 21.24 -11.55 -4.06
CA TYR A 29 19.90 -12.04 -3.81
C TYR A 29 19.64 -13.26 -4.69
N SER A 30 19.09 -14.33 -4.12
CA SER A 30 18.49 -15.42 -4.87
C SER A 30 16.99 -15.19 -4.95
N GLU A 31 16.32 -15.79 -5.93
CA GLU A 31 14.86 -15.78 -5.97
C GLU A 31 14.30 -16.25 -4.62
N TYR A 32 13.29 -15.54 -4.14
CA TYR A 32 12.63 -15.83 -2.89
C TYR A 32 11.13 -15.69 -3.12
N GLY A 33 10.44 -16.83 -3.12
CA GLY A 33 9.00 -16.91 -3.30
C GLY A 33 8.31 -16.88 -1.95
N TYR A 34 7.33 -16.00 -1.82
CA TYR A 34 6.38 -16.02 -0.70
C TYR A 34 4.98 -16.18 -1.30
N SER A 35 4.28 -17.27 -0.95
CA SER A 35 2.88 -17.43 -1.35
C SER A 35 2.04 -16.37 -0.65
N MET A 36 1.51 -15.41 -1.42
CA MET A 36 0.47 -14.51 -0.97
C MET A 36 -0.90 -15.13 -1.29
N ASN A 37 -1.93 -14.86 -0.48
CA ASN A 37 -3.29 -15.38 -0.72
C ASN A 37 -3.71 -15.14 -2.18
N GLY A 38 -3.92 -16.22 -2.93
CA GLY A 38 -4.39 -16.19 -4.32
C GLY A 38 -3.31 -16.18 -5.41
N LEU A 39 -2.01 -16.19 -5.07
CA LEU A 39 -0.92 -16.26 -6.05
C LEU A 39 0.04 -17.41 -5.69
N THR A 40 0.04 -18.46 -6.51
CA THR A 40 1.00 -19.56 -6.39
C THR A 40 2.29 -19.19 -7.13
N TYR A 41 3.38 -19.01 -6.38
CA TYR A 41 4.71 -18.83 -6.97
C TYR A 41 5.39 -20.19 -7.08
N SER A 42 5.82 -20.58 -8.27
CA SER A 42 6.65 -21.78 -8.47
C SER A 42 8.11 -21.35 -8.55
N LEU A 43 8.85 -21.42 -7.44
CA LEU A 43 10.31 -21.36 -7.46
C LEU A 43 10.82 -22.63 -8.16
N LYS A 44 11.22 -22.52 -9.43
CA LYS A 44 11.92 -23.60 -10.13
C LYS A 44 13.22 -23.04 -10.68
N ALA A 45 14.28 -23.14 -9.90
CA ALA A 45 15.62 -23.16 -10.47
C ALA A 45 15.71 -24.38 -11.39
N ASN A 46 16.07 -24.18 -12.66
CA ASN A 46 16.31 -25.32 -13.56
C ASN A 46 17.79 -25.70 -13.49
N LYS A 47 18.05 -27.00 -13.63
CA LYS A 47 19.41 -27.53 -13.63
C LYS A 47 20.22 -26.87 -14.75
N GLY A 48 21.39 -26.35 -14.41
CA GLY A 48 22.30 -25.67 -15.33
C GLY A 48 22.14 -24.15 -15.44
N GLU A 49 21.21 -23.52 -14.71
CA GLU A 49 20.95 -22.08 -14.83
C GLU A 49 21.75 -21.21 -13.84
N SER A 50 21.94 -21.67 -12.60
CA SER A 50 22.65 -20.93 -11.57
C SER A 50 23.65 -21.83 -10.87
N PHE A 51 24.87 -21.30 -10.69
CA PHE A 51 25.94 -21.99 -10.00
C PHE A 51 26.55 -21.11 -8.92
N TYR A 52 27.04 -21.74 -7.87
CA TYR A 52 27.79 -21.06 -6.82
C TYR A 52 29.08 -21.79 -6.49
N THR A 53 30.05 -21.08 -5.93
CA THR A 53 31.24 -21.67 -5.32
C THR A 53 31.72 -20.83 -4.16
N TYR A 54 32.26 -21.47 -3.12
CA TYR A 54 32.91 -20.80 -1.99
C TYR A 54 34.43 -20.69 -2.20
N ASN A 55 34.98 -21.45 -3.16
CA ASN A 55 36.36 -21.36 -3.59
C ASN A 55 36.44 -21.72 -5.08
N PRO A 56 36.87 -20.79 -5.96
CA PRO A 56 36.95 -21.03 -7.41
C PRO A 56 37.77 -22.27 -7.80
N SER A 57 38.69 -22.72 -6.95
CA SER A 57 39.52 -23.91 -7.18
C SER A 57 38.78 -25.24 -6.96
N TYR A 58 37.59 -25.24 -6.33
CA TYR A 58 36.84 -26.45 -6.00
C TYR A 58 35.74 -26.78 -7.02
N GLY A 59 35.67 -26.01 -8.11
CA GLY A 59 34.61 -26.13 -9.10
C GLY A 59 33.33 -25.40 -8.69
N TRP A 60 32.34 -25.52 -9.56
CA TRP A 60 31.05 -24.85 -9.44
C TRP A 60 29.97 -25.86 -9.07
N PHE A 61 29.12 -25.51 -8.12
CA PHE A 61 28.00 -26.32 -7.68
C PHE A 61 26.71 -25.76 -8.26
N ASP A 62 25.89 -26.62 -8.86
CA ASP A 62 24.56 -26.24 -9.33
C ASP A 62 23.66 -25.88 -8.13
N CYS A 63 22.95 -24.76 -8.22
CA CYS A 63 22.02 -24.33 -7.18
C CYS A 63 20.93 -25.38 -6.91
N THR A 64 20.44 -26.10 -7.94
CA THR A 64 19.39 -27.11 -7.75
C THR A 64 19.84 -28.29 -6.91
N ASP A 65 21.11 -28.70 -7.04
CA ASP A 65 21.68 -29.84 -6.33
C ASP A 65 21.84 -29.57 -4.81
N SER A 66 21.70 -28.31 -4.40
CA SER A 66 21.77 -27.87 -2.99
C SER A 66 20.44 -27.29 -2.45
N GLY A 67 19.34 -27.46 -3.19
CA GLY A 67 18.03 -26.91 -2.82
C GLY A 67 18.00 -25.38 -2.80
N LYS A 68 18.88 -24.72 -3.55
CA LYS A 68 18.97 -23.26 -3.67
C LYS A 68 18.23 -22.79 -4.91
N ASN A 69 17.70 -21.56 -4.86
CA ASN A 69 17.04 -20.94 -5.99
C ASN A 69 18.04 -20.25 -6.94
N ASN A 70 17.56 -19.83 -8.11
CA ASN A 70 18.36 -19.09 -9.08
C ASN A 70 18.86 -17.76 -8.48
N LEU A 71 20.09 -17.39 -8.85
CA LEU A 71 20.66 -16.10 -8.46
C LEU A 71 19.95 -15.00 -9.26
N MET A 72 19.57 -13.90 -8.60
CA MET A 72 18.94 -12.75 -9.26
C MET A 72 20.00 -11.90 -9.96
N ILE A 73 20.48 -12.39 -11.10
CA ILE A 73 21.50 -11.76 -11.92
C ILE A 73 20.90 -11.52 -13.30
N LYS A 74 20.78 -10.24 -13.71
CA LYS A 74 20.42 -9.87 -15.08
C LYS A 74 21.70 -9.55 -15.85
N ALA A 75 21.95 -10.26 -16.95
CA ALA A 75 22.93 -9.87 -17.96
C ALA A 75 22.26 -9.66 -19.29
N TYR A 76 22.85 -8.79 -20.08
CA TYR A 76 22.49 -8.60 -21.46
C TYR A 76 23.76 -8.62 -22.31
N ALA A 77 23.76 -9.46 -23.35
CA ALA A 77 24.75 -9.36 -24.40
C ALA A 77 24.39 -8.13 -25.25
N VAL A 78 25.26 -7.13 -25.25
CA VAL A 78 25.10 -5.95 -26.11
C VAL A 78 25.84 -6.19 -27.42
N SER A 79 25.21 -5.80 -28.54
CA SER A 79 25.84 -5.80 -29.85
C SER A 79 26.29 -4.38 -30.19
N ASP A 80 27.51 -4.23 -30.70
CA ASP A 80 27.95 -2.96 -31.32
C ASP A 80 27.28 -2.73 -32.69
N THR A 81 26.41 -3.65 -33.12
CA THR A 81 25.67 -3.54 -34.38
C THR A 81 24.60 -2.47 -34.23
N GLN A 82 24.86 -1.30 -34.81
CA GLN A 82 23.91 -0.21 -34.84
C GLN A 82 22.77 -0.55 -35.81
N CYS A 83 21.52 -0.57 -35.32
CA CYS A 83 20.35 -0.61 -36.20
C CYS A 83 19.95 0.81 -36.56
N THR A 84 19.60 1.04 -37.84
CA THR A 84 18.92 2.26 -38.28
C THR A 84 17.47 2.28 -37.82
N GLU A 85 16.83 1.11 -37.72
CA GLU A 85 15.47 0.92 -37.19
C GLU A 85 15.38 -0.32 -36.30
N HIS A 86 14.72 -0.18 -35.15
CA HIS A 86 14.57 -1.29 -34.19
C HIS A 86 13.35 -2.15 -34.50
N THR A 87 13.51 -3.47 -34.34
CA THR A 87 12.43 -4.46 -34.47
C THR A 87 12.24 -5.13 -33.12
N TYR A 88 11.34 -4.58 -32.30
CA TYR A 88 11.07 -5.10 -30.97
C TYR A 88 9.97 -6.17 -30.98
N GLY A 89 10.10 -7.14 -30.08
CA GLY A 89 9.02 -8.08 -29.74
C GLY A 89 8.10 -7.54 -28.65
N GLU A 90 7.35 -8.45 -28.03
CA GLU A 90 6.49 -8.16 -26.88
C GLU A 90 7.26 -7.61 -25.69
N TRP A 91 6.57 -6.81 -24.88
CA TRP A 91 7.11 -6.34 -23.61
C TRP A 91 7.19 -7.47 -22.60
N ILE A 92 8.33 -7.53 -21.91
CA ILE A 92 8.60 -8.41 -20.78
C ILE A 92 8.42 -7.59 -19.51
N ILE A 93 7.55 -8.05 -18.61
CA ILE A 93 7.31 -7.37 -17.32
C ILE A 93 8.44 -7.73 -16.35
N ASP A 94 9.20 -6.74 -15.90
CA ASP A 94 10.26 -6.90 -14.91
C ASP A 94 9.71 -6.87 -13.48
N ARG A 95 8.76 -5.97 -13.25
CA ARG A 95 8.05 -5.81 -11.98
C ARG A 95 6.65 -5.33 -12.28
N ASP A 96 5.65 -6.05 -11.80
CA ASP A 96 4.26 -5.62 -11.92
C ASP A 96 4.00 -4.29 -11.20
N SER A 97 3.05 -3.52 -11.73
CA SER A 97 2.58 -2.32 -11.04
C SER A 97 1.58 -2.67 -9.93
N THR A 98 1.52 -1.79 -8.93
CA THR A 98 0.57 -1.84 -7.81
C THR A 98 -0.24 -0.55 -7.77
N CYS A 99 -1.16 -0.41 -6.81
CA CYS A 99 -1.88 0.84 -6.62
C CYS A 99 -1.06 1.93 -5.91
N ILE A 100 0.17 1.65 -5.47
CA ILE A 100 1.05 2.62 -4.81
C ILE A 100 2.36 2.87 -5.56
N ALA A 101 2.79 1.94 -6.40
CA ALA A 101 4.04 2.01 -7.14
C ALA A 101 3.85 1.59 -8.60
N THR A 102 4.56 2.27 -9.50
CA THR A 102 4.64 1.89 -10.91
C THR A 102 5.40 0.58 -11.08
N GLY A 103 5.07 -0.14 -12.15
CA GLY A 103 5.79 -1.32 -12.59
C GLY A 103 6.88 -0.95 -13.60
N GLU A 104 7.66 -1.94 -14.01
CA GLU A 104 8.75 -1.81 -14.96
C GLU A 104 8.66 -2.93 -15.99
N LYS A 105 9.01 -2.60 -17.23
CA LYS A 105 9.06 -3.55 -18.34
C LYS A 105 10.19 -3.20 -19.31
N HIS A 106 10.65 -4.19 -20.05
CA HIS A 106 11.60 -4.01 -21.14
C HIS A 106 11.22 -4.83 -22.38
N ARG A 107 11.77 -4.46 -23.52
CA ARG A 107 11.73 -5.29 -24.73
C ARG A 107 13.06 -5.24 -25.46
N VAL A 108 13.38 -6.31 -26.18
CA VAL A 108 14.68 -6.49 -26.82
C VAL A 108 14.50 -6.50 -28.33
N CYS A 109 15.33 -5.73 -29.04
CA CYS A 109 15.34 -5.73 -30.50
C CYS A 109 15.92 -7.07 -30.99
N SER A 110 15.19 -7.78 -31.84
CA SER A 110 15.60 -9.09 -32.36
C SER A 110 16.82 -9.05 -33.31
N LYS A 111 17.18 -7.85 -33.79
CA LYS A 111 18.28 -7.65 -34.74
C LYS A 111 19.60 -7.22 -34.07
N CYS A 112 19.55 -6.30 -33.11
CA CYS A 112 20.75 -5.71 -32.48
C CYS A 112 20.83 -5.89 -30.97
N ASN A 113 19.87 -6.58 -30.34
CA ASN A 113 19.80 -6.76 -28.89
C ASN A 113 19.72 -5.45 -28.08
N HIS A 114 19.44 -4.31 -28.72
CA HIS A 114 19.13 -3.07 -27.99
C HIS A 114 17.93 -3.30 -27.07
N ILE A 115 18.03 -2.79 -25.84
CA ILE A 115 16.99 -2.89 -24.82
C ILE A 115 16.30 -1.55 -24.67
N GLU A 116 14.98 -1.55 -24.84
CA GLU A 116 14.15 -0.43 -24.47
C GLU A 116 13.44 -0.73 -23.15
N THR A 117 13.44 0.23 -22.23
CA THR A 117 12.78 0.13 -20.93
C THR A 117 11.63 1.14 -20.84
N ALA A 118 10.59 0.79 -20.10
CA ALA A 118 9.45 1.67 -19.85
C ALA A 118 8.80 1.37 -18.49
N THR A 119 8.07 2.35 -17.98
CA THR A 119 7.26 2.22 -16.76
C THR A 119 5.86 1.67 -17.08
N ILE A 120 5.28 0.96 -16.12
CA ILE A 120 3.87 0.53 -16.13
C ILE A 120 3.13 1.40 -15.12
N GLU A 121 2.06 2.05 -15.57
CA GLU A 121 1.21 2.89 -14.73
C GLU A 121 0.66 2.14 -13.51
N LYS A 122 0.39 2.88 -12.43
CA LYS A 122 -0.19 2.33 -11.22
C LYS A 122 -1.57 1.73 -11.50
N LYS A 123 -1.88 0.62 -10.84
CA LYS A 123 -3.23 0.05 -10.88
C LYS A 123 -4.19 0.96 -10.12
N PRO A 124 -5.48 1.03 -10.50
CA PRO A 124 -6.46 1.77 -9.72
C PRO A 124 -6.58 1.20 -8.30
N HIS A 125 -6.97 2.04 -7.33
CA HIS A 125 -7.31 1.59 -5.99
C HIS A 125 -8.62 0.78 -6.00
N ASN A 126 -8.69 -0.26 -5.17
CA ASN A 126 -9.90 -1.05 -4.95
C ASN A 126 -10.58 -0.60 -3.64
N TYR A 127 -11.33 0.49 -3.69
CA TYR A 127 -11.97 1.09 -2.53
C TYR A 127 -13.24 0.32 -2.11
N ILE A 128 -13.32 -0.03 -0.82
CA ILE A 128 -14.51 -0.54 -0.16
C ILE A 128 -15.09 0.58 0.71
N THR A 129 -16.40 0.78 0.64
CA THR A 129 -17.09 1.87 1.32
C THR A 129 -17.76 1.41 2.62
N SER A 130 -17.74 2.25 3.64
CA SER A 130 -18.52 2.07 4.87
C SER A 130 -19.16 3.39 5.29
N VAL A 131 -20.40 3.33 5.78
CA VAL A 131 -21.14 4.51 6.22
C VAL A 131 -21.10 4.60 7.74
N VAL A 132 -20.67 5.75 8.24
CA VAL A 132 -20.70 6.11 9.66
C VAL A 132 -21.87 7.07 9.86
N ALA A 133 -22.86 6.65 10.64
CA ALA A 133 -24.02 7.49 10.94
C ALA A 133 -23.61 8.69 11.84
N PRO A 134 -24.26 9.86 11.69
CA PRO A 134 -24.06 10.99 12.60
C PRO A 134 -24.51 10.64 14.02
N THR A 135 -23.90 11.30 15.00
CA THR A 135 -24.30 11.27 16.41
C THR A 135 -24.69 12.69 16.85
N TYR A 136 -25.09 12.88 18.10
CA TYR A 136 -25.33 14.23 18.65
C TYR A 136 -24.04 15.04 18.88
N THR A 137 -22.86 14.41 18.82
CA THR A 137 -21.56 15.05 19.07
C THR A 137 -20.64 15.07 17.85
N THR A 138 -20.90 14.23 16.85
CA THR A 138 -20.05 14.08 15.66
C THR A 138 -20.89 13.95 14.40
N ASP A 139 -20.41 14.52 13.30
CA ASP A 139 -20.99 14.32 11.98
C ASP A 139 -20.83 12.86 11.53
N GLY A 140 -21.75 12.40 10.70
CA GLY A 140 -21.65 11.15 9.95
C GLY A 140 -20.93 11.36 8.63
N TYR A 141 -20.46 10.29 8.01
CA TYR A 141 -19.72 10.35 6.75
C TYR A 141 -19.61 8.98 6.09
N THR A 142 -19.16 8.95 4.83
CA THR A 142 -18.78 7.72 4.13
C THR A 142 -17.26 7.63 4.07
N ILE A 143 -16.69 6.51 4.52
CA ILE A 143 -15.25 6.21 4.41
C ILE A 143 -15.00 5.21 3.29
N HIS A 144 -14.03 5.53 2.44
CA HIS A 144 -13.55 4.67 1.35
C HIS A 144 -12.18 4.15 1.72
N LYS A 145 -12.00 2.83 1.83
CA LYS A 145 -10.71 2.22 2.20
C LYS A 145 -10.28 1.21 1.14
N CYS A 146 -9.08 1.41 0.59
CA CYS A 146 -8.50 0.48 -0.37
C CYS A 146 -8.18 -0.85 0.32
N SER A 147 -8.75 -1.94 -0.18
CA SER A 147 -8.55 -3.29 0.37
C SER A 147 -7.12 -3.84 0.20
N VAL A 148 -6.32 -3.19 -0.65
CA VAL A 148 -4.95 -3.62 -0.98
C VAL A 148 -3.88 -2.83 -0.24
N CYS A 149 -4.02 -1.49 -0.17
CA CYS A 149 -2.95 -0.62 0.33
C CYS A 149 -3.34 0.26 1.53
N ASN A 150 -4.55 0.11 2.07
CA ASN A 150 -5.08 0.91 3.18
C ASN A 150 -5.18 2.43 2.97
N SER A 151 -4.88 2.96 1.77
CA SER A 151 -5.24 4.34 1.44
C SER A 151 -6.74 4.55 1.67
N SER A 152 -7.11 5.69 2.26
CA SER A 152 -8.50 6.00 2.54
C SER A 152 -8.81 7.48 2.41
N TYR A 153 -10.05 7.78 2.07
CA TYR A 153 -10.60 9.13 2.10
C TYR A 153 -12.04 9.10 2.63
N ILE A 154 -12.53 10.26 3.03
CA ILE A 154 -13.87 10.43 3.58
C ILE A 154 -14.62 11.47 2.74
N ASP A 155 -15.89 11.21 2.45
CA ASP A 155 -16.80 12.13 1.77
C ASP A 155 -18.25 11.97 2.28
N ASN A 156 -19.20 12.60 1.59
CA ASN A 156 -20.65 12.50 1.88
C ASN A 156 -20.98 12.75 3.35
N TYR A 157 -20.47 13.87 3.88
CA TYR A 157 -20.69 14.27 5.27
C TYR A 157 -22.17 14.54 5.54
N VAL A 158 -22.64 14.06 6.69
CA VAL A 158 -23.99 14.28 7.22
C VAL A 158 -23.84 14.96 8.57
N SER A 159 -24.44 16.15 8.73
CA SER A 159 -24.33 16.90 9.98
C SER A 159 -24.82 16.09 11.18
N LYS A 160 -24.17 16.32 12.33
CA LYS A 160 -24.56 15.79 13.63
C LYS A 160 -26.04 16.01 13.90
N LEU A 161 -26.61 15.11 14.70
CA LEU A 161 -28.00 15.15 15.10
C LEU A 161 -28.26 16.36 15.99
N THR A 162 -29.45 16.96 15.84
CA THR A 162 -29.94 18.05 16.69
C THR A 162 -30.96 17.49 17.66
N LEU A 163 -30.90 17.92 18.93
CA LEU A 163 -31.94 17.60 19.89
C LEU A 163 -33.18 18.44 19.61
N ASP A 164 -34.35 17.80 19.66
CA ASP A 164 -35.62 18.50 19.62
C ASP A 164 -35.77 19.44 20.83
N ALA A 165 -36.51 20.52 20.62
CA ALA A 165 -36.84 21.46 21.69
C ALA A 165 -37.57 20.74 22.83
N VAL A 166 -37.26 21.12 24.06
CA VAL A 166 -37.93 20.59 25.24
C VAL A 166 -39.39 21.07 25.27
N GLY A 167 -40.33 20.13 25.30
CA GLY A 167 -41.77 20.41 25.29
C GLY A 167 -42.34 20.81 26.66
N ASN A 168 -43.49 21.49 26.63
CA ASN A 168 -44.33 21.80 27.80
C ASN A 168 -43.60 22.39 29.02
N VAL A 169 -42.61 23.26 28.77
CA VAL A 169 -41.93 24.02 29.83
C VAL A 169 -42.93 24.93 30.51
N ARG A 170 -43.21 24.68 31.78
CA ARG A 170 -44.25 25.39 32.54
C ARG A 170 -43.92 25.53 34.02
N ARG A 171 -44.50 26.55 34.64
CA ARG A 171 -44.56 26.65 36.10
C ARG A 171 -45.57 25.65 36.64
N VAL A 172 -45.18 24.89 37.65
CA VAL A 172 -46.05 23.94 38.37
C VAL A 172 -46.36 24.35 39.81
N SER A 173 -45.54 25.21 40.41
CA SER A 173 -45.80 25.78 41.73
C SER A 173 -45.04 27.10 41.92
N GLY A 174 -45.36 27.87 42.96
CA GLY A 174 -44.46 28.93 43.39
C GLY A 174 -44.97 29.68 44.61
N THR A 175 -44.03 30.24 45.37
CA THR A 175 -44.22 31.08 46.55
C THR A 175 -43.43 32.38 46.36
N THR A 176 -43.38 33.24 47.37
CA THR A 176 -42.55 34.44 47.36
C THR A 176 -41.05 34.13 47.23
N THR A 177 -40.61 32.91 47.59
CA THR A 177 -39.19 32.52 47.62
C THR A 177 -38.86 31.30 46.76
N SER A 178 -39.83 30.70 46.07
CA SER A 178 -39.60 29.48 45.27
C SER A 178 -40.47 29.42 44.01
N VAL A 179 -39.96 28.77 42.97
CA VAL A 179 -40.71 28.42 41.76
C VAL A 179 -40.46 26.95 41.42
N GLY A 180 -41.54 26.21 41.18
CA GLY A 180 -41.46 24.87 40.61
C GLY A 180 -41.63 24.95 39.10
N ILE A 181 -40.70 24.39 38.34
CA ILE A 181 -40.74 24.32 36.87
C ILE A 181 -40.76 22.85 36.48
N SER A 182 -41.60 22.50 35.50
CA SER A 182 -41.59 21.18 34.87
C SER A 182 -41.53 21.30 33.35
N TRP A 183 -41.09 20.22 32.72
CA TRP A 183 -40.99 20.08 31.27
C TRP A 183 -41.15 18.61 30.89
N ASP A 184 -41.39 18.36 29.61
CA ASP A 184 -41.47 17.00 29.08
C ASP A 184 -40.08 16.41 28.89
N LYS A 185 -39.94 15.11 29.19
CA LYS A 185 -38.69 14.40 28.96
C LYS A 185 -38.41 14.30 27.45
N ASN A 186 -37.33 14.91 26.99
CA ASN A 186 -36.70 14.58 25.72
C ASN A 186 -35.98 13.22 25.85
N ALA A 187 -36.40 12.24 25.07
CA ALA A 187 -35.87 10.86 25.13
C ALA A 187 -34.41 10.75 24.66
N ALA A 188 -33.95 11.67 23.82
CA ALA A 188 -32.58 11.70 23.30
C ALA A 188 -31.62 12.52 24.17
N ALA A 189 -32.14 13.33 25.10
CA ALA A 189 -31.32 14.09 26.03
C ALA A 189 -30.78 13.19 27.15
N SER A 190 -29.47 13.27 27.42
CA SER A 190 -28.84 12.63 28.58
C SER A 190 -29.06 13.38 29.88
N GLY A 191 -29.50 14.63 29.80
CA GLY A 191 -29.75 15.47 30.97
C GLY A 191 -30.20 16.87 30.59
N TYR A 192 -30.48 17.68 31.60
CA TYR A 192 -30.93 19.06 31.48
C TYR A 192 -30.04 19.96 32.32
N GLU A 193 -29.77 21.15 31.81
CA GLU A 193 -29.07 22.21 32.51
C GLU A 193 -30.05 23.38 32.69
N LEU A 194 -30.26 23.81 33.93
CA LEU A 194 -31.07 24.98 34.24
C LEU A 194 -30.15 26.07 34.77
N GLU A 195 -30.33 27.27 34.24
CA GLU A 195 -29.63 28.47 34.66
C GLU A 195 -30.63 29.54 35.11
N ILE A 196 -30.19 30.38 36.05
CA ILE A 196 -30.93 31.57 36.50
C ILE A 196 -30.13 32.83 36.17
N TYR A 197 -30.81 33.84 35.64
CA TYR A 197 -30.22 35.16 35.44
C TYR A 197 -30.43 36.02 36.69
N LYS A 198 -29.35 36.45 37.34
CA LYS A 198 -29.40 37.30 38.53
C LYS A 198 -28.21 38.25 38.55
N GLY A 199 -28.46 39.53 38.83
CA GLY A 199 -27.40 40.53 38.98
C GLY A 199 -26.52 40.72 37.74
N GLY A 200 -27.11 40.60 36.54
CA GLY A 200 -26.37 40.77 35.28
C GLY A 200 -25.70 39.51 34.73
N LYS A 201 -25.82 38.36 35.40
CA LYS A 201 -25.10 37.12 35.05
C LYS A 201 -26.00 35.88 35.10
N TRP A 202 -25.80 34.95 34.17
CA TRP A 202 -26.38 33.59 34.20
C TRP A 202 -25.58 32.67 35.14
N THR A 203 -26.27 31.90 35.97
CA THR A 203 -25.68 30.93 36.90
C THR A 203 -26.42 29.61 36.80
N GLN A 204 -25.71 28.50 36.56
CA GLN A 204 -26.27 27.15 36.60
C GLN A 204 -26.79 26.82 38.01
N ILE A 205 -28.04 26.38 38.10
CA ILE A 205 -28.70 26.00 39.36
C ILE A 205 -29.04 24.51 39.44
N LEU A 206 -29.10 23.81 38.30
CA LEU A 206 -29.32 22.37 38.26
C LEU A 206 -28.68 21.78 37.00
N ARG A 207 -28.11 20.59 37.15
CA ARG A 207 -27.72 19.71 36.06
C ARG A 207 -28.20 18.31 36.37
N THR A 208 -28.95 17.69 35.46
CA THR A 208 -29.34 16.28 35.59
C THR A 208 -28.41 15.41 34.74
N SER A 209 -28.21 14.16 35.15
CA SER A 209 -27.39 13.15 34.45
C SER A 209 -28.12 11.81 34.39
#